data_AF-A0A432JGU2-F1
#
_entry.id   AF-A0A432JGU2-F1
#
_cell.length_a   1.000
_cell.length_b   1.000
_cell.length_c   1.000
_cell.angle_alpha   90.00
_cell.angle_beta   90.00
_cell.angle_gamma   90.00
#
_symmetry.space_group_name_H-M   'P 1'
#
loop_
_entity.id
_entity.type
_entity.pdbx_description
1 polymer ?
#
loop_
_entity_poly.entity_id
_entity_poly.type
_entity_poly.pdbx_seq_one_letter_code
_entity_poly.pdbx_strand_id
1 'polypeptide(L)' 'MGQNKSGRRFAAASMVLALVALAVAPAVFGPLGILMGMVAVSKGERYLGMLGLTASAILAVTGYYIAGALIG' A
#
# COMPACT_ATOMS: atom_id res chain seq x y z
N MET A 1 -10.33 4.23 38.87
CA MET A 1 -9.31 3.88 37.86
C MET A 1 -9.97 3.09 36.72
N GLY A 2 -10.49 3.77 35.68
CA GLY A 2 -11.27 3.14 34.59
C GLY A 2 -10.64 3.21 33.19
N GLN A 3 -9.40 3.71 33.08
CA GLN A 3 -8.78 4.04 31.79
C GLN A 3 -8.28 2.81 30.98
N ASN A 4 -8.13 1.64 31.61
CA ASN A 4 -7.52 0.46 30.96
C ASN A 4 -8.42 -0.28 29.96
N LYS A 5 -9.73 -0.05 29.94
CA LYS A 5 -10.65 -0.65 28.94
C LYS A 5 -10.72 0.16 27.65
N SER A 6 -10.59 1.49 27.73
CA SER A 6 -10.66 2.38 26.57
C SER A 6 -9.38 2.29 25.74
N GLY A 7 -8.20 2.38 26.37
CA GLY A 7 -6.92 2.29 25.67
C GLY A 7 -6.73 0.98 24.90
N ARG A 8 -7.19 -0.14 25.46
CA ARG A 8 -7.13 -1.46 24.79
C ARG A 8 -8.03 -1.55 23.56
N ARG A 9 -9.19 -0.88 23.59
CA ARG A 9 -10.11 -0.79 22.44
C ARG A 9 -9.59 0.15 21.37
N PHE A 10 -8.98 1.27 21.77
CA PHE A 10 -8.32 2.18 20.83
C PHE A 10 -7.10 1.54 20.18
N ALA A 11 -6.29 0.80 20.94
CA ALA A 11 -5.16 0.05 20.39
C ALA A 11 -5.61 -1.05 19.41
N ALA A 12 -6.69 -1.76 19.73
CA ALA A 12 -7.27 -2.74 18.81
C ALA A 12 -7.80 -2.06 17.54
N ALA A 13 -8.50 -0.93 17.67
CA ALA A 13 -9.04 -0.17 16.54
C ALA A 13 -7.93 0.42 15.65
N SER A 14 -6.86 0.96 16.22
CA SER A 14 -5.72 1.48 15.45
C SER A 14 -4.92 0.36 14.77
N MET A 15 -4.83 -0.82 15.39
CA MET A 15 -4.21 -1.98 14.76
C MET A 15 -5.04 -2.48 13.57
N VAL A 16 -6.36 -2.55 13.70
CA VAL A 16 -7.26 -2.85 12.57
C VAL A 16 -7.13 -1.78 11.47
N LEU A 17 -7.08 -0.50 11.84
CA LEU A 17 -6.90 0.59 10.87
C LEU A 17 -5.55 0.48 10.13
N ALA A 18 -4.49 0.07 10.83
CA ALA A 18 -3.18 -0.14 10.23
C ALA A 18 -3.18 -1.31 9.24
N LEU A 19 -3.91 -2.38 9.53
CA LEU A 19 -4.09 -3.50 8.59
C LEU A 19 -4.91 -3.08 7.36
N VAL A 20 -5.96 -2.29 7.56
CA VAL A 20 -6.73 -1.72 6.45
C VAL A 20 -5.86 -0.78 5.61
N ALA A 21 -5.06 0.08 6.23
CA ALA A 21 -4.13 0.96 5.52
C ALA A 21 -3.07 0.17 4.74
N LEU A 22 -2.56 -0.93 5.31
CA LEU A 22 -1.62 -1.82 4.64
C LEU A 22 -2.24 -2.51 3.42
N ALA A 23 -3.54 -2.82 3.44
CA ALA A 23 -4.26 -3.39 2.30
C ALA A 23 -4.62 -2.34 1.24
N VAL A 24 -4.96 -1.12 1.65
CA VAL A 24 -5.35 -0.02 0.77
C VAL A 24 -4.15 0.61 0.07
N ALA A 25 -2.99 0.70 0.74
CA ALA A 25 -1.80 1.31 0.17
C ALA A 25 -1.35 0.65 -1.16
N PRO A 26 -1.23 -0.69 -1.30
CA PRO A 26 -0.92 -1.34 -2.57
C PRO A 26 -1.95 -1.07 -3.67
N ALA A 27 -3.24 -1.02 -3.30
CA ALA A 27 -4.33 -0.78 -4.23
C ALA A 27 -4.33 0.65 -4.80
N VAL A 28 -3.82 1.62 -4.03
CA VAL A 28 -3.73 3.03 -4.45
C VAL A 28 -2.38 3.34 -5.09
N PHE A 29 -1.28 2.98 -4.43
CA PHE A 29 0.07 3.28 -4.91
C PHE A 29 0.50 2.42 -6.11
N GLY A 30 -0.03 1.21 -6.26
CA GLY A 30 0.22 0.37 -7.43
C GLY A 30 -0.19 1.04 -8.74
N PRO A 31 -1.48 1.36 -8.94
CA PRO A 31 -1.95 2.06 -10.13
C PRO A 31 -1.33 3.46 -10.29
N LEU A 32 -1.18 4.23 -9.21
CA LEU A 32 -0.58 5.57 -9.28
C LEU A 32 0.87 5.54 -9.74
N GLY A 33 1.66 4.59 -9.23
CA GLY A 33 3.05 4.44 -9.62
C GLY A 33 3.20 3.89 -11.04
N ILE A 34 2.24 3.09 -11.52
CA ILE A 34 2.15 2.69 -12.93
C ILE A 34 1.88 3.92 -13.82
N LEU A 35 0.91 4.76 -13.47
CA LEU A 35 0.59 5.98 -14.23
C LEU A 35 1.78 6.95 -14.25
N MET A 36 2.40 7.20 -13.09
CA MET A 36 3.60 8.05 -13.00
C MET A 36 4.77 7.47 -13.79
N GLY A 37 4.98 6.16 -13.74
CA GLY A 37 6.01 5.47 -14.52
C GLY A 37 5.76 5.59 -16.02
N MET A 38 4.52 5.43 -16.49
CA MET A 38 4.16 5.68 -17.90
C MET A 38 4.44 7.12 -18.32
N VAL A 39 4.09 8.11 -17.48
CA VAL A 39 4.36 9.52 -17.76
C VAL A 39 5.87 9.76 -17.86
N ALA A 40 6.67 9.21 -16.95
CA ALA A 40 8.13 9.32 -17.00
C ALA A 40 8.74 8.67 -18.26
N VAL A 41 8.25 7.48 -18.65
CA VAL A 41 8.64 6.83 -19.91
C VAL A 41 8.30 7.72 -21.12
N SER A 42 7.12 8.33 -21.13
CA SER A 42 6.65 9.18 -22.24
C SER A 42 7.45 10.48 -22.38
N LYS A 43 8.08 10.96 -21.30
CA LYS A 43 8.90 12.18 -21.27
C LYS A 43 10.37 11.96 -21.62
N GLY A 44 10.75 10.74 -22.02
CA GLY A 44 12.11 10.41 -22.44
C GLY A 44 12.99 9.81 -21.33
N GLU A 45 12.55 9.85 -20.07
CA GLU A 45 13.23 9.18 -18.95
C GLU A 45 12.82 7.71 -18.83
N ARG A 46 13.08 6.95 -19.92
CA ARG A 46 12.70 5.53 -20.04
C ARG A 46 13.19 4.66 -18.89
N TYR A 47 14.41 4.89 -18.40
CA TYR A 47 15.00 4.05 -17.36
C TYR A 47 14.31 4.24 -16.00
N LEU A 48 14.13 5.49 -15.56
CA LEU A 48 13.41 5.82 -14.34
C LEU A 48 11.92 5.47 -14.43
N GLY A 49 11.30 5.69 -15.60
CA GLY A 49 9.92 5.30 -15.83
C GLY A 49 9.68 3.79 -15.81
N MET A 50 10.58 2.99 -16.40
CA MET A 50 10.53 1.52 -16.30
C MET A 50 10.77 1.01 -14.88
N LEU A 51 11.67 1.63 -14.13
CA LEU A 51 11.87 1.32 -12.70
C LEU A 51 10.61 1.65 -11.89
N GLY A 52 9.98 2.80 -12.15
CA GLY A 52 8.71 3.17 -11.51
C GLY A 52 7.59 2.18 -11.82
N LEU A 53 7.45 1.76 -13.08
CA LEU A 53 6.47 0.77 -13.51
C LEU A 53 6.68 -0.59 -12.83
N THR A 54 7.92 -1.10 -12.86
CA THR A 54 8.25 -2.42 -12.29
C THR A 54 8.13 -2.43 -10.77
N ALA A 55 8.66 -1.41 -10.08
CA ALA A 55 8.53 -1.28 -8.63
C ALA A 55 7.06 -1.18 -8.20
N SER A 56 6.24 -0.43 -8.94
CA SER A 56 4.81 -0.27 -8.61
C SER A 56 4.02 -1.54 -8.87
N ALA A 57 4.33 -2.27 -9.95
CA ALA A 57 3.72 -3.57 -10.21
C ALA A 57 4.08 -4.59 -9.12
N ILE A 58 5.35 -4.66 -8.72
CA ILE A 58 5.81 -5.54 -7.64
C ILE A 58 5.13 -5.16 -6.33
N LEU A 59 5.08 -3.87 -6.00
CA LEU A 59 4.44 -3.38 -4.78
C LEU A 59 2.93 -3.69 -4.76
N ALA A 60 2.24 -3.51 -5.89
CA ALA A 60 0.82 -3.81 -6.03
C ALA A 60 0.55 -5.30 -5.80
N VAL A 61 1.29 -6.18 -6.49
CA VAL A 61 1.13 -7.63 -6.40
C VAL A 61 1.50 -8.13 -5.01
N THR A 62 2.69 -7.76 -4.52
CA THR A 62 3.19 -8.21 -3.21
C THR A 62 2.29 -7.70 -2.10
N GLY A 63 1.89 -6.43 -2.16
CA GLY A 63 0.98 -5.84 -1.19
C GLY A 63 -0.41 -6.45 -1.22
N TYR A 64 -0.94 -6.80 -2.40
CA TYR A 64 -2.20 -7.54 -2.53
C TYR A 64 -2.11 -8.93 -1.89
N TYR A 65 -1.03 -9.67 -2.12
CA TYR A 65 -0.82 -10.99 -1.49
C TYR A 65 -0.68 -10.91 0.03
N ILE A 66 0.08 -9.93 0.54
CA ILE A 66 0.24 -9.72 1.99
C ILE A 66 -1.10 -9.34 2.62
N ALA A 67 -1.86 -8.44 1.98
CA ALA A 67 -3.18 -8.05 2.44
C ALA A 67 -4.16 -9.24 2.42
N GLY A 68 -4.14 -10.05 1.37
CA GLY A 68 -4.95 -11.27 1.26
C GLY A 68 -4.63 -12.30 2.35
N ALA A 69 -3.34 -12.52 2.64
CA ALA A 69 -2.88 -13.44 3.69
C ALA A 69 -3.19 -12.95 5.11
N LEU A 70 -3.50 -11.68 5.29
CA LEU A 70 -3.88 -11.07 6.58
C LEU A 70 -5.40 -11.07 6.81
N ILE A 71 -6.19 -11.16 5.75
CA ILE A 71 -7.66 -11.15 5.79
C ILE A 71 -8.24 -12.57 5.77
N GLY A 72 -7.55 -13.52 5.12
CA GLY A 72 -7.91 -14.95 5.11
C GLY A 72 -7.31 -15.74 6.26
#